data_AF-A0A9E2B6B4-F1
#
_entry.id   AF-A0A9E2B6B4-F1
#
_cell.length_a   1.000
_cell.length_b   1.000
_cell.length_c   1.000
_cell.angle_alpha   90.00
_cell.angle_beta   90.00
_cell.angle_gamma   90.00
#
_symmetry.space_group_name_H-M   'P 1'
#
loop_
_entity.id
_entity.type
_entity.pdbx_description
1 polymer ?
#
loop_
_entity_poly.entity_id
_entity_poly.type
_entity_poly.pdbx_seq_one_letter_code
_entity_poly.pdbx_strand_id
1 'polypeptide(L)' 'GSAGTPGGIAETLRNGSGPLAFVLGEPDVNISVGTLVANRLYDMNVPVLEISREKMKQIRTGEAICIDRNGTLSVNR' A
#
# COMPACT_ATOMS: atom_id res chain seq x y z
N GLY A 1 -11.36 11.70 -14.22
CA GLY A 1 -11.58 11.46 -12.78
C GLY A 1 -12.32 10.15 -12.63
N SER A 2 -11.70 9.13 -12.05
CA SER A 2 -12.31 7.81 -11.90
C SER A 2 -13.10 7.77 -10.59
N ALA A 3 -14.42 7.67 -10.69
CA ALA A 3 -15.31 7.49 -9.54
C ALA A 3 -15.07 6.14 -8.80
N GLY A 4 -14.16 5.29 -9.29
CA GLY A 4 -13.82 3.99 -8.69
C GLY A 4 -12.58 3.99 -7.80
N THR A 5 -11.93 5.11 -7.51
CA THR A 5 -10.55 5.06 -6.99
C THR A 5 -10.46 4.53 -5.55
N PRO A 6 -11.21 5.04 -4.54
CA PRO A 6 -11.16 4.47 -3.18
C PRO A 6 -12.00 3.19 -3.03
N GLY A 7 -13.20 3.17 -3.63
CA GLY A 7 -14.11 2.03 -3.56
C GLY A 7 -13.56 0.78 -4.25
N GLY A 8 -12.95 0.95 -5.43
CA GLY A 8 -12.29 -0.13 -6.15
C GLY A 8 -11.08 -0.68 -5.38
N ILE A 9 -10.28 0.19 -4.75
CA ILE A 9 -9.19 -0.26 -3.86
C ILE A 9 -9.74 -1.06 -2.69
N ALA A 10 -10.81 -0.58 -2.05
CA ALA A 10 -11.40 -1.32 -0.94
C ALA A 10 -11.96 -2.69 -1.37
N GLU A 11 -12.54 -2.77 -2.57
CA GLU A 11 -13.05 -4.01 -3.13
C GLU A 11 -11.94 -5.01 -3.48
N THR A 12 -10.83 -4.55 -4.08
CA THR A 12 -9.69 -5.43 -4.39
C THR A 12 -8.98 -5.92 -3.14
N LEU A 13 -8.92 -5.12 -2.08
CA LEU A 13 -8.42 -5.60 -0.80
C LEU A 13 -9.39 -6.64 -0.20
N ARG A 14 -10.69 -6.35 -0.17
CA ARG A 14 -11.73 -7.27 0.34
C ARG A 14 -11.71 -8.64 -0.35
N ASN A 15 -11.53 -8.67 -1.68
CA ASN A 15 -11.57 -9.92 -2.45
C ASN A 15 -10.22 -10.67 -2.48
N GLY A 16 -9.18 -10.12 -1.84
CA GLY A 16 -7.83 -10.71 -1.79
C GLY A 16 -7.03 -10.60 -3.08
N SER A 17 -7.49 -9.83 -4.07
CA SER A 17 -6.75 -9.58 -5.33
C SER A 17 -5.86 -8.35 -5.27
N GLY A 18 -5.95 -7.56 -4.20
CA GLY A 18 -5.13 -6.39 -3.95
C GLY A 18 -3.76 -6.72 -3.34
N PRO A 19 -2.87 -5.73 -3.24
CA PRO A 19 -1.54 -5.95 -2.69
C PRO A 19 -1.57 -6.12 -1.16
N LEU A 20 -0.53 -6.73 -0.61
CA LEU A 20 -0.33 -6.83 0.83
C LEU A 20 0.04 -5.48 1.48
N ALA A 21 0.55 -4.54 0.69
CA ALA A 21 0.97 -3.21 1.13
C ALA A 21 1.06 -2.23 -0.05
N PHE A 22 0.94 -0.95 0.22
CA PHE A 22 1.26 0.13 -0.72
C PHE A 22 2.52 0.85 -0.29
N VAL A 23 3.45 1.03 -1.23
CA VAL A 23 4.67 1.84 -1.05
C VAL A 23 4.66 2.91 -2.14
N LEU A 24 4.58 4.16 -1.73
CA LEU A 24 4.37 5.31 -2.61
C LEU A 24 5.58 6.25 -2.54
N GLY A 25 6.00 6.77 -3.69
CA GLY A 25 7.01 7.84 -3.74
C GLY A 25 6.44 9.23 -3.50
N GLU A 26 5.11 9.36 -3.57
CA GLU A 26 4.34 10.58 -3.35
C GLU A 26 2.99 10.20 -2.73
N PRO A 27 2.43 11.00 -1.81
CA PRO A 27 1.16 10.67 -1.17
C PRO A 27 0.00 10.66 -2.17
N ASP A 28 -0.85 9.62 -2.09
CA ASP A 28 -2.08 9.50 -2.88
C ASP A 28 -3.30 9.33 -1.95
N VAL A 29 -4.24 10.28 -2.04
CA VAL A 29 -5.44 10.30 -1.19
C VAL A 29 -6.40 9.16 -1.50
N ASN A 30 -6.50 8.71 -2.75
CA ASN A 30 -7.41 7.64 -3.11
C ASN A 30 -6.92 6.30 -2.55
N ILE A 31 -5.60 6.04 -2.64
CA ILE A 31 -4.98 4.86 -2.03
C ILE A 31 -5.14 4.88 -0.53
N SER A 32 -4.84 6.03 0.09
CA SER A 32 -4.92 6.19 1.54
C SER A 32 -6.33 5.97 2.07
N VAL A 33 -7.34 6.60 1.45
CA VAL A 33 -8.75 6.47 1.87
C VAL A 33 -9.28 5.07 1.58
N GLY A 34 -9.03 4.52 0.38
CA GLY A 34 -9.50 3.17 0.02
C GLY A 34 -8.96 2.10 0.96
N THR A 35 -7.67 2.19 1.29
CA THR A 35 -7.02 1.26 2.22
C THR A 35 -7.50 1.46 3.66
N LEU A 36 -7.66 2.70 4.12
CA LEU A 36 -8.20 3.00 5.45
C LEU A 36 -9.60 2.42 5.63
N VAL A 37 -10.47 2.60 4.64
CA VAL A 37 -11.84 2.07 4.64
C VAL A 37 -11.81 0.54 4.63
N ALA A 38 -10.98 -0.09 3.79
CA ALA A 38 -10.86 -1.55 3.75
C ALA A 38 -10.39 -2.13 5.08
N ASN A 39 -9.31 -1.57 5.65
CA ASN A 39 -8.79 -1.97 6.95
C ASN A 39 -9.88 -1.88 8.03
N ARG A 40 -10.69 -0.81 8.00
CA ARG A 40 -11.76 -0.62 8.98
C ARG A 40 -12.96 -1.53 8.79
N LEU A 41 -13.41 -1.73 7.56
CA LEU A 41 -14.65 -2.48 7.26
C LEU A 41 -14.44 -3.99 7.22
N TYR A 42 -13.23 -4.45 6.86
CA TYR A 42 -12.94 -5.85 6.62
C TYR A 42 -11.92 -6.43 7.61
N ASP A 43 -11.64 -5.71 8.70
CA ASP A 43 -10.68 -6.09 9.75
C ASP A 43 -9.29 -6.47 9.18
N MET A 44 -8.85 -5.70 8.18
CA MET A 44 -7.56 -5.89 7.51
C MET A 44 -6.51 -4.93 8.09
N ASN A 45 -5.23 -5.23 7.83
CA ASN A 45 -4.12 -4.38 8.23
C ASN A 45 -3.14 -4.19 7.08
N VAL A 46 -3.63 -3.64 5.97
CA VAL A 46 -2.84 -3.31 4.78
C VAL A 46 -2.14 -1.97 5.02
N PRO A 47 -0.80 -1.93 5.09
CA PRO A 47 -0.08 -0.69 5.34
C PRO A 47 0.07 0.14 4.06
N VAL A 48 0.07 1.46 4.24
CA VAL A 48 0.39 2.45 3.19
C VAL A 48 1.58 3.26 3.68
N LEU A 49 2.71 3.19 2.96
CA LEU A 49 3.93 3.91 3.29
C LEU A 49 4.29 4.90 2.20
N GLU A 50 4.70 6.09 2.62
CA GLU A 50 5.41 7.04 1.78
C GLU A 50 6.92 6.89 2.03
N ILE A 51 7.69 6.79 0.95
CA ILE A 51 9.15 6.72 1.01
C ILE A 51 9.76 7.74 0.05
N SER A 52 11.00 8.17 0.35
CA SER A 52 11.71 9.05 -0.56
C SER A 52 11.92 8.41 -1.93
N ARG A 53 11.94 9.24 -2.98
CA ARG A 53 12.26 8.79 -4.35
C ARG A 53 13.59 8.06 -4.44
N GLU A 54 14.57 8.43 -3.61
CA GLU A 54 15.88 7.76 -3.55
C GLU A 54 15.75 6.34 -3.04
N LYS A 55 14.98 6.13 -1.97
CA LYS A 55 14.71 4.78 -1.44
C LYS A 55 13.88 3.95 -2.41
N MET A 56 12.94 4.57 -3.12
CA MET A 56 12.14 3.88 -4.12
C MET A 56 12.98 3.36 -5.30
N LYS A 57 14.00 4.11 -5.74
CA LYS A 57 14.95 3.67 -6.78
C LYS A 57 15.80 2.46 -6.37
N GLN A 58 15.90 2.16 -5.08
CA GLN A 58 16.66 1.01 -4.56
C GLN A 58 15.86 -0.28 -4.55
N ILE A 59 14.53 -0.22 -4.77
CA ILE A 59 13.64 -1.38 -4.78
C ILE A 59 13.39 -1.77 -6.23
N ARG A 60 13.55 -3.06 -6.55
CA ARG A 60 13.32 -3.62 -7.88
C ARG A 60 12.16 -4.62 -7.83
N THR A 61 11.43 -4.70 -8.94
CA THR A 61 10.40 -5.73 -9.12
C THR A 61 11.02 -7.12 -8.95
N GLY A 62 10.36 -7.95 -8.14
CA GLY A 62 10.84 -9.30 -7.81
C GLY A 62 11.66 -9.38 -6.51
N GLU A 63 12.05 -8.25 -5.91
CA GLU A 63 12.68 -8.26 -4.58
C GLU A 63 11.64 -8.44 -3.47
N ALA A 64 11.99 -9.25 -2.48
CA ALA A 64 11.21 -9.36 -1.25
C ALA A 64 11.53 -8.17 -0.34
N ILE A 65 10.49 -7.45 0.07
CA ILE A 65 10.59 -6.34 1.02
C ILE A 65 9.86 -6.69 2.31
N CYS A 66 10.38 -6.20 3.43
CA CYS A 66 9.75 -6.28 4.73
C CYS A 66 9.35 -4.88 5.20
N ILE A 67 8.09 -4.75 5.61
CA ILE A 67 7.53 -3.54 6.21
C ILE A 67 7.26 -3.84 7.68
N ASP A 68 8.02 -3.19 8.56
CA ASP A 68 7.83 -3.32 9.99
C ASP A 68 6.67 -2.44 10.49
N ARG A 69 6.10 -2.79 11.65
CA ARG A 69 5.01 -2.05 12.30
C ARG A 69 5.38 -0.61 12.64
N ASN A 70 6.67 -0.31 12.81
CA ASN A 70 7.15 1.06 13.03
C ASN A 70 7.23 1.90 11.74
N GLY A 71 6.81 1.38 10.59
CA GLY A 71 6.87 2.07 9.30
C GLY A 71 8.22 1.96 8.60
N THR A 72 9.12 1.09 9.06
CA THR A 72 10.42 0.89 8.40
C THR A 72 10.30 -0.14 7.28
N LEU A 73 10.72 0.25 6.08
CA LEU A 73 10.91 -0.65 4.95
C LEU A 73 12.36 -1.12 4.86
N SER A 74 12.56 -2.42 4.73
CA SER A 74 13.85 -3.09 4.47
C SER A 74 13.74 -4.07 3.29
N VAL A 75 14.84 -4.26 2.56
CA VAL A 75 14.91 -5.20 1.43
C VAL A 75 15.61 -6.47 1.93
N ASN A 76 14.96 -7.63 1.76
CA ASN A 76 15.54 -8.90 2.14
C ASN A 76 16.46 -9.36 1.00
N ARG A 77 17.78 -9.35 1.24
CA ARG A 77 18.81 -9.76 0.29
C ARG A 77 19.24 -11.20 0.50
#